data_AF-A0A1W5Y0U1-F1
#
_entry.id   AF-A0A1W5Y0U1-F1
#
_cell.length_a   1.000
_cell.length_b   1.000
_cell.length_c   1.000
_cell.angle_alpha   90.00
_cell.angle_beta   90.00
_cell.angle_gamma   90.00
#
_symmetry.space_group_name_H-M   'P 1'
#
loop_
_entity.id
_entity.type
_entity.pdbx_description
1 polymer ?
#
loop_
_entity_poly.entity_id
_entity_poly.type
_entity_poly.pdbx_seq_one_letter_code
_entity_poly.pdbx_strand_id
1 'polypeptide(L)'
;MPAAAVLVEARRLCNVVLRSEDIDTLGAFAADYDAAGARTFACLLYTLDRWDSALFWWRFAAGAGDELAAHLLAVHHAAVGRTTDARLWRTVARMMGFAPERHLPVPVRGTSELAQGFARTWDRSLQSFLLHHHLPRELATQ
;
A
#
# COMPACT_ATOMS: atom_id res chain seq x y z
N MET A 1 -27.49 -11.68 12.18
CA MET A 1 -28.08 -10.47 12.77
C MET A 1 -27.07 -9.48 13.38
N PRO A 2 -26.00 -9.87 14.11
CA PRO A 2 -25.05 -8.89 14.67
C PRO A 2 -24.20 -8.17 13.61
N ALA A 3 -23.76 -8.85 12.54
CA ALA A 3 -22.97 -8.23 11.48
C ALA A 3 -23.72 -7.11 10.72
N ALA A 4 -25.04 -7.22 10.54
CA ALA A 4 -25.84 -6.20 9.86
C ALA A 4 -25.94 -4.92 10.70
N ALA A 5 -26.16 -5.06 12.01
CA ALA A 5 -26.20 -3.92 12.93
C ALA A 5 -24.84 -3.20 13.00
N VAL A 6 -23.73 -3.95 13.03
CA VAL A 6 -22.37 -3.38 12.98
C VAL A 6 -22.11 -2.62 11.68
N LEU A 7 -22.55 -3.13 10.52
CA LEU A 7 -22.41 -2.42 9.25
C LEU A 7 -23.27 -1.15 9.16
N VAL A 8 -24.46 -1.16 9.77
CA VAL A 8 -25.30 0.03 9.89
C VAL A 8 -24.59 1.09 10.72
N GLU A 9 -23.99 0.70 11.85
CA GLU A 9 -23.26 1.63 12.70
C GLU A 9 -22.00 2.16 12.01
N ALA A 10 -21.22 1.31 11.34
CA ALA A 10 -20.08 1.75 10.55
C ALA A 10 -20.48 2.80 9.51
N ARG A 11 -21.59 2.55 8.78
CA ARG A 11 -22.13 3.52 7.83
C ARG A 11 -22.58 4.81 8.50
N ARG A 12 -23.20 4.74 9.68
CA ARG A 12 -23.59 5.94 10.45
C ARG A 12 -22.36 6.77 10.81
N LEU A 13 -21.29 6.14 11.32
CA LEU A 13 -20.03 6.80 11.66
C LEU A 13 -19.35 7.41 10.44
N CYS A 14 -19.30 6.70 9.30
CA CYS A 14 -18.78 7.27 8.05
C CYS A 14 -19.54 8.54 7.64
N ASN A 15 -20.87 8.55 7.78
CA ASN A 15 -21.68 9.74 7.48
C ASN A 15 -21.41 10.90 8.45
N VAL A 16 -21.01 10.62 9.69
CA VAL A 16 -20.60 11.68 10.63
C VAL A 16 -19.30 12.33 10.17
N VAL A 17 -18.28 11.53 9.82
CA VAL A 17 -16.99 12.03 9.30
C VAL A 17 -17.19 12.82 8.00
N LEU A 18 -17.98 12.31 7.06
CA LEU A 18 -18.24 12.99 5.79
C LEU A 18 -19.03 14.31 5.93
N ARG A 19 -19.59 14.58 7.11
CA ARG A 19 -20.33 15.81 7.43
C ARG A 19 -19.60 16.71 8.44
N SER A 20 -18.43 16.31 8.91
CA SER A 20 -17.57 17.15 9.75
C SER A 20 -16.65 18.01 8.88
N GLU A 21 -15.88 18.89 9.51
CA GLU A 21 -14.82 19.67 8.87
C GLU A 21 -13.70 18.76 8.31
N ASP A 22 -13.64 17.48 8.72
CA ASP A 22 -12.68 16.51 8.17
C ASP A 22 -12.90 16.25 6.69
N ILE A 23 -14.04 16.63 6.10
CA ILE A 23 -14.28 16.51 4.66
C ILE A 23 -13.22 17.25 3.84
N ASP A 24 -12.64 18.34 4.37
CA ASP A 24 -11.59 19.11 3.70
C ASP A 24 -10.28 18.31 3.59
N THR A 25 -10.05 17.36 4.49
CA THR A 25 -8.89 16.46 4.43
C THR A 25 -8.93 15.55 3.20
N LEU A 26 -10.12 15.26 2.64
CA LEU A 26 -10.24 14.48 1.41
C LEU A 26 -9.68 15.24 0.20
N GLY A 27 -9.93 16.55 0.13
CA GLY A 27 -9.38 17.42 -0.90
C GLY A 27 -7.86 17.54 -0.79
N ALA A 28 -7.36 17.78 0.42
CA ALA A 28 -5.92 17.83 0.70
C ALA A 28 -5.23 16.50 0.34
N PHE A 29 -5.82 15.37 0.76
CA PHE A 29 -5.31 14.04 0.44
C PHE A 29 -5.20 13.82 -1.07
N ALA A 30 -6.24 14.18 -1.84
CA ALA A 30 -6.24 14.03 -3.29
C ALA A 30 -5.20 14.91 -4.00
N ALA A 31 -4.88 16.08 -3.43
CA ALA A 31 -3.88 16.99 -3.97
C ALA A 31 -2.43 16.56 -3.64
N ASP A 32 -2.22 16.02 -2.44
CA ASP A 32 -0.88 15.86 -1.86
C ASP A 32 -0.38 14.40 -1.82
N TYR A 33 -1.19 13.41 -2.17
CA TYR A 33 -0.72 12.01 -2.12
C TYR A 33 0.42 11.75 -3.11
N ASP A 34 1.39 10.92 -2.70
CA ASP A 34 2.52 10.50 -3.52
C ASP A 34 2.39 9.01 -3.87
N ALA A 35 1.93 8.73 -5.10
CA ALA A 35 1.79 7.36 -5.60
C ALA A 35 3.15 6.63 -5.66
N ALA A 36 4.20 7.34 -6.07
CA ALA A 36 5.55 6.79 -6.17
C ALA A 36 6.14 6.49 -4.78
N GLY A 37 5.86 7.36 -3.80
CA GLY A 37 6.18 7.16 -2.39
C GLY A 37 5.47 5.93 -1.82
N ALA A 38 4.17 5.79 -2.04
CA ALA A 38 3.39 4.61 -1.64
C ALA A 38 3.94 3.32 -2.27
N ARG A 39 4.26 3.33 -3.57
CA ARG A 39 4.92 2.21 -4.26
C ARG A 39 6.28 1.88 -3.63
N THR A 40 7.08 2.90 -3.31
CA THR A 40 8.43 2.71 -2.74
C THR A 40 8.34 2.14 -1.33
N PHE A 41 7.38 2.61 -0.52
CA PHE A 41 7.06 2.04 0.78
C PHE A 41 6.61 0.58 0.68
N ALA A 42 5.78 0.26 -0.29
CA ALA A 42 5.41 -1.13 -0.58
C ALA A 42 6.63 -2.00 -0.93
N CYS A 43 7.57 -1.50 -1.73
CA CYS A 43 8.82 -2.21 -2.03
C CYS A 43 9.65 -2.46 -0.76
N LEU A 44 9.76 -1.47 0.14
CA LEU A 44 10.39 -1.65 1.45
C LEU A 44 9.72 -2.78 2.23
N LEU A 45 8.39 -2.74 2.39
CA LEU A 45 7.63 -3.79 3.07
C LEU A 45 7.82 -5.16 2.43
N TYR A 46 7.88 -5.22 1.10
CA TYR A 46 8.11 -6.45 0.36
C TYR A 46 9.47 -7.07 0.68
N THR A 47 10.53 -6.25 0.79
CA THR A 47 11.87 -6.72 1.20
C THR A 47 11.98 -7.12 2.66
N LEU A 48 10.98 -6.76 3.48
CA LEU A 48 10.86 -7.16 4.88
C LEU A 48 9.85 -8.32 5.06
N ASP A 49 9.49 -9.00 3.97
CA ASP A 49 8.52 -10.10 3.92
C ASP A 49 7.09 -9.75 4.42
N ARG A 50 6.76 -8.46 4.46
CA ARG A 50 5.42 -7.95 4.82
C ARG A 50 4.52 -7.89 3.60
N TRP A 51 4.35 -9.04 2.93
CA TRP A 51 3.72 -9.10 1.62
C TRP A 51 2.28 -8.59 1.60
N ASP A 52 1.43 -8.94 2.58
CA ASP A 52 0.04 -8.44 2.60
C ASP A 52 -0.02 -6.91 2.67
N SER A 53 0.83 -6.30 3.51
CA SER A 53 0.95 -4.85 3.62
C SER A 53 1.55 -4.24 2.36
N ALA A 54 2.55 -4.87 1.75
CA ALA A 54 3.13 -4.44 0.48
C ALA A 54 2.07 -4.45 -0.65
N LEU A 55 1.27 -5.52 -0.75
CA LEU A 55 0.21 -5.64 -1.76
C LEU A 55 -0.89 -4.59 -1.57
N PHE A 56 -1.23 -4.26 -0.32
CA PHE A 56 -2.15 -3.15 -0.04
C PHE A 56 -1.60 -1.84 -0.62
N TRP A 57 -0.35 -1.49 -0.33
CA TRP A 57 0.24 -0.23 -0.78
C TRP A 57 0.48 -0.18 -2.29
N TRP A 58 0.84 -1.30 -2.93
CA TRP A 58 0.87 -1.34 -4.39
C TRP A 58 -0.52 -1.19 -5.00
N ARG A 59 -1.58 -1.77 -4.40
CA ARG A 59 -2.96 -1.57 -4.89
C ARG A 59 -3.40 -0.12 -4.76
N PHE A 60 -3.05 0.52 -3.64
CA PHE A 60 -3.29 1.95 -3.42
C PHE A 60 -2.59 2.79 -4.49
N ALA A 61 -1.27 2.62 -4.66
CA ALA A 61 -0.50 3.37 -5.65
C ALA A 61 -1.00 3.14 -7.09
N ALA A 62 -1.32 1.89 -7.46
CA ALA A 62 -1.87 1.57 -8.77
C ALA A 62 -3.25 2.21 -9.00
N GLY A 63 -4.13 2.20 -7.99
CA GLY A 63 -5.41 2.90 -8.04
C GLY A 63 -5.28 4.41 -8.16
N ALA A 64 -4.13 4.94 -7.74
CA ALA A 64 -3.75 6.35 -7.83
C ALA A 64 -2.90 6.67 -9.09
N GLY A 65 -2.85 5.76 -10.07
CA GLY A 65 -2.24 5.99 -11.37
C GLY A 65 -0.78 5.52 -11.52
N ASP A 66 -0.21 4.84 -10.52
CA ASP A 66 1.16 4.32 -10.61
C ASP A 66 1.26 3.04 -11.45
N GLU A 67 1.82 3.14 -12.65
CA GLU A 67 1.90 2.04 -13.60
C GLU A 67 2.87 0.95 -13.16
N LEU A 68 3.96 1.34 -12.51
CA LEU A 68 4.94 0.40 -11.98
C LEU A 68 4.35 -0.40 -10.80
N ALA A 69 3.54 0.21 -9.94
CA ALA A 69 2.85 -0.50 -8.86
C ALA A 69 1.89 -1.58 -9.40
N ALA A 70 1.13 -1.26 -10.46
CA ALA A 70 0.30 -2.26 -11.14
C ALA A 70 1.14 -3.39 -11.75
N HIS A 71 2.29 -3.06 -12.35
CA HIS A 71 3.20 -4.07 -12.87
C HIS A 71 3.78 -4.97 -11.77
N LEU A 72 4.18 -4.40 -10.63
CA LEU A 72 4.70 -5.14 -9.47
C LEU A 72 3.66 -6.11 -8.90
N LEU A 73 2.39 -5.72 -8.83
CA LEU A 73 1.28 -6.62 -8.49
C LEU A 73 1.17 -7.79 -9.47
N ALA A 74 1.28 -7.52 -10.78
CA ALA A 74 1.23 -8.56 -11.80
C ALA A 74 2.39 -9.56 -11.65
N VAL A 75 3.60 -9.07 -11.39
CA VAL A 75 4.80 -9.89 -11.17
C VAL A 75 4.64 -10.75 -9.92
N HIS A 76 4.23 -10.16 -8.78
CA HIS A 76 4.02 -10.90 -7.54
C HIS A 76 2.97 -12.01 -7.73
N HIS A 77 1.80 -11.68 -8.29
CA HIS A 77 0.74 -12.66 -8.49
C HIS A 77 1.15 -13.80 -9.45
N ALA A 78 1.99 -13.50 -10.45
CA ALA A 78 2.56 -14.54 -11.30
C ALA A 78 3.52 -15.45 -10.52
N ALA A 79 4.39 -14.87 -9.68
CA ALA A 79 5.36 -15.61 -8.87
C ALA A 79 4.70 -16.58 -7.88
N VAL A 80 3.55 -16.21 -7.29
CA VAL A 80 2.79 -17.07 -6.37
C VAL A 80 1.73 -17.95 -7.05
N GLY A 81 1.74 -18.03 -8.39
CA GLY A 81 0.84 -18.90 -9.17
C GLY A 81 -0.61 -18.42 -9.31
N ARG A 82 -0.95 -17.19 -8.90
CA ARG A 82 -2.30 -16.61 -9.03
C ARG A 82 -2.53 -16.02 -10.41
N THR A 83 -2.79 -16.90 -11.38
CA THR A 83 -2.80 -16.52 -12.81
C THR A 83 -3.87 -15.49 -13.19
N THR A 84 -5.04 -15.49 -12.54
CA THR A 84 -6.11 -14.51 -12.81
C THR A 84 -5.72 -13.11 -12.36
N ASP A 85 -5.24 -12.96 -11.11
CA ASP A 85 -4.78 -11.67 -10.59
C ASP A 85 -3.58 -11.14 -11.40
N ALA A 86 -2.66 -12.03 -11.78
CA ALA A 86 -1.51 -11.67 -12.61
C ALA A 86 -1.94 -11.10 -13.96
N ARG A 87 -2.94 -11.72 -14.62
CA ARG A 87 -3.50 -11.21 -15.89
C ARG A 87 -4.21 -9.88 -15.70
N LEU A 88 -5.02 -9.75 -14.66
CA LEU A 88 -5.75 -8.51 -14.34
C LEU A 88 -4.78 -7.33 -14.20
N TRP A 89 -3.80 -7.45 -13.29
CA TRP A 89 -2.86 -6.37 -13.02
C TRP A 89 -1.94 -6.07 -14.19
N ARG A 90 -1.58 -7.08 -14.98
CA ARG A 90 -0.83 -6.87 -16.23
C ARG A 90 -1.65 -6.05 -17.24
N THR A 91 -2.95 -6.31 -17.36
CA THR A 91 -3.84 -5.54 -18.22
C THR A 91 -3.98 -4.11 -17.73
N VAL A 92 -4.17 -3.91 -16.42
CA VAL A 92 -4.25 -2.58 -15.78
C VAL A 92 -2.95 -1.79 -16.04
N ALA A 93 -1.78 -2.37 -15.79
CA ALA A 93 -0.50 -1.73 -16.07
C ALA A 93 -0.37 -1.32 -17.55
N ARG A 94 -0.76 -2.19 -18.48
CA ARG A 94 -0.74 -1.89 -19.92
C ARG A 94 -1.72 -0.78 -20.32
N MET A 95 -2.93 -0.78 -19.76
CA MET A 95 -3.93 0.27 -20.04
C MET A 95 -3.45 1.65 -19.60
N MET A 96 -2.68 1.71 -18.51
CA MET A 96 -2.06 2.95 -18.05
C MET A 96 -0.76 3.31 -18.80
N GLY A 97 -0.31 2.46 -19.73
CA GLY A 97 0.87 2.74 -20.55
C GLY A 97 2.19 2.31 -19.93
N PHE A 98 2.19 1.36 -18.99
CA PHE A 98 3.43 0.82 -18.41
C PHE A 98 4.39 0.34 -19.51
N ALA A 99 5.58 0.91 -19.48
CA ALA A 99 6.73 0.53 -20.29
C ALA A 99 7.96 0.49 -19.38
N PRO A 100 8.69 -0.64 -19.29
CA PRO A 100 9.85 -0.78 -18.41
C PRO A 100 10.89 0.32 -18.61
N GLU A 101 11.13 0.73 -19.85
CA GLU A 101 12.15 1.72 -20.23
C GLU A 101 11.83 3.12 -19.71
N ARG A 102 10.55 3.41 -19.47
CA ARG A 102 10.06 4.71 -18.99
C ARG A 102 9.78 4.74 -17.49
N HIS A 103 9.32 3.62 -16.93
CA HIS A 103 8.75 3.60 -15.59
C HIS A 103 9.61 2.88 -14.56
N LEU A 104 10.62 2.09 -14.97
CA LEU A 104 11.58 1.55 -14.01
C LEU A 104 12.55 2.66 -13.56
N PRO A 105 12.69 2.90 -12.25
CA PRO A 105 13.66 3.85 -11.76
C PRO A 105 15.08 3.34 -11.99
N VAL A 106 15.99 4.23 -12.38
CA VAL A 106 17.42 3.91 -12.52
C VAL A 106 18.03 3.75 -11.13
N PRO A 107 18.65 2.60 -10.79
CA PRO A 107 19.35 2.45 -9.53
C PRO A 107 20.52 3.42 -9.42
N VAL A 108 20.46 4.34 -8.46
CA VAL A 108 21.55 5.30 -8.17
C VAL A 108 22.56 4.73 -7.14
N ARG A 109 22.14 3.73 -6.37
CA ARG A 109 22.94 3.07 -5.32
C ARG A 109 23.19 1.61 -5.69
N GLY A 110 24.39 1.11 -5.38
CA GLY A 110 24.79 -0.27 -5.69
C GLY A 110 24.26 -1.33 -4.73
N THR A 111 23.70 -0.94 -3.57
CA THR A 111 23.17 -1.87 -2.56
C THR A 111 21.80 -1.44 -2.04
N SER A 112 21.00 -2.41 -1.58
CA SER A 112 19.64 -2.21 -1.03
C SER A 112 19.59 -2.13 0.51
N GLU A 113 20.75 -2.07 1.19
CA GLU A 113 20.88 -2.14 2.67
C GLU A 113 20.10 -1.05 3.43
N LEU A 114 19.80 0.07 2.78
CA LEU A 114 19.02 1.15 3.36
C LEU A 114 17.61 0.75 3.79
N ALA A 115 16.99 -0.24 3.17
CA ALA A 115 15.65 -0.69 3.58
C ALA A 115 15.63 -1.15 5.05
N GLN A 116 16.64 -1.93 5.46
CA GLN A 116 16.76 -2.43 6.82
C GLN A 116 17.25 -1.34 7.80
N GLY A 117 18.15 -0.45 7.34
CA GLY A 117 18.63 0.68 8.14
C GLY A 117 17.59 1.78 8.37
N PHE A 118 16.77 2.08 7.35
CA PHE A 118 15.71 3.08 7.40
C PHE A 118 14.60 2.69 8.37
N ALA A 119 14.23 1.41 8.42
CA ALA A 119 13.31 0.89 9.44
C ALA A 119 13.76 1.22 10.89
N ARG A 120 15.07 1.28 11.15
CA ARG A 120 15.62 1.62 12.49
C ARG A 120 15.51 3.10 12.83
N THR A 121 15.19 3.97 11.88
CA THR A 121 15.01 5.41 12.12
C THR A 121 13.58 5.76 12.56
N TRP A 122 12.65 4.82 12.48
CA TRP A 122 11.27 5.01 12.89
C TRP A 122 11.09 4.88 14.40
N ASP A 123 9.99 5.44 14.92
CA ASP A 123 9.65 5.30 16.33
C ASP A 123 9.42 3.83 16.72
N ARG A 124 9.47 3.54 18.02
CA ARG A 124 9.43 2.18 18.55
C ARG A 124 8.13 1.43 18.21
N SER A 125 7.00 2.14 18.08
CA SER A 125 5.72 1.54 17.71
C SER A 125 5.74 1.08 16.26
N LEU A 126 6.20 1.94 15.35
CA LEU A 126 6.29 1.61 13.92
C LEU A 126 7.36 0.54 13.64
N GLN A 127 8.46 0.54 14.40
CA GLN A 127 9.45 -0.56 14.40
C GLN A 127 8.83 -1.88 14.86
N SER A 128 8.08 -1.87 15.96
CA SER A 128 7.37 -3.05 16.46
C SER A 128 6.38 -3.58 15.42
N PHE A 129 5.62 -2.68 14.79
CA PHE A 129 4.73 -3.03 13.69
C PHE A 129 5.47 -3.70 12.53
N LEU A 130 6.66 -3.22 12.14
CA LEU A 130 7.47 -3.84 11.09
C LEU A 130 8.04 -5.21 11.48
N LEU A 131 8.54 -5.33 12.71
CA LEU A 131 9.20 -6.53 13.22
C LEU A 131 8.22 -7.64 13.62
N HIS A 132 6.95 -7.30 13.86
CA HIS A 132 5.91 -8.26 14.23
C HIS A 132 4.89 -8.41 13.10
N HIS A 133 4.75 -9.65 12.60
CA HIS A 133 3.80 -9.98 11.53
C HIS A 133 2.34 -9.75 11.91
N HIS A 134 2.04 -9.65 13.21
CA HIS A 134 0.73 -9.42 13.80
C HIS A 134 0.82 -8.22 14.75
N LEU A 135 -0.20 -7.36 14.74
CA LEU A 135 -0.28 -6.24 15.68
C LEU A 135 -0.36 -6.82 17.11
N PRO A 136 0.62 -6.53 18.00
CA PRO A 136 0.58 -6.98 19.38
C PRO A 136 -0.73 -6.51 20.04
N ARG A 137 -1.37 -7.38 20.82
CA ARG A 137 -2.69 -7.10 21.43
C ARG A 137 -2.66 -5.85 22.30
N GLU A 138 -1.50 -5.54 22.87
CA GLU A 138 -1.27 -4.39 23.75
C GLU A 138 -1.41 -3.05 23.02
N LEU A 139 -1.24 -3.01 21.70
CA LEU A 139 -1.40 -1.82 20.86
C LEU A 139 -2.82 -1.67 20.28
N ALA A 140 -3.67 -2.69 20.40
CA ALA A 140 -5.05 -2.66 19.89
C ALA A 140 -6.07 -2.12 20.92
N THR A 141 -5.64 -1.90 22.16
CA THR A 141 -6.49 -1.55 23.31
C THR A 141 -6.27 -0.13 23.85
N GLN A 142 -5.56 0.74 23.11
CA GLN A 142 -5.41 2.15 23.47
C GLN A 142 -6.47 3.03 22.81
#